data_AF-A0A095SWZ5-F1
#
_entry.id   AF-A0A095SWZ5-F1
#
_cell.length_a   1.000
_cell.length_b   1.000
_cell.length_c   1.000
_cell.angle_alpha   90.00
_cell.angle_beta   90.00
_cell.angle_gamma   90.00
#
_symmetry.space_group_name_H-M   'P 1'
#
loop_
_entity.id
_entity.type
_entity.pdbx_description
1 polymer ?
#
loop_
_entity_poly.entity_id
_entity_poly.type
_entity_poly.pdbx_seq_one_letter_code
_entity_poly.pdbx_strand_id
1 'polypeptide(L)'
;MKKLLFFLLLATTFATAQDKKDINVMLDNWHKAAADVQFDNYFSYLTDDSIYIGTDATENWNKTQFKAFAKPYFDKGRAWSFTALERNIYFSKDGKTAWFDELLNTQMKICRGSGVLVKDKNSWKIKHYVLSMTVPNDNSDEVTKIKAPIEDALISKLKK
;
A
#
# COMPACT_ATOMS: atom_id res chain seq x y z
N MET A 1 40.82 13.98 -3.05
CA MET A 1 40.01 13.07 -2.21
C MET A 1 38.82 13.79 -1.54
N LYS A 2 39.02 14.85 -0.73
CA LYS A 2 37.90 15.60 -0.10
C LYS A 2 36.85 16.15 -1.09
N LYS A 3 37.26 16.71 -2.23
CA LYS A 3 36.32 17.19 -3.29
C LYS A 3 35.53 16.05 -3.97
N LEU A 4 36.11 14.84 -4.05
CA LEU A 4 35.47 13.67 -4.66
C LEU A 4 34.46 13.03 -3.69
N LEU A 5 34.79 12.97 -2.39
CA LEU A 5 33.85 12.57 -1.35
C LEU A 5 32.66 13.54 -1.24
N PHE A 6 32.89 14.85 -1.40
CA PHE A 6 31.83 15.85 -1.34
C PHE A 6 30.84 15.73 -2.53
N PHE A 7 31.34 15.39 -3.72
CA PHE A 7 30.49 15.14 -4.90
C PHE A 7 29.67 13.84 -4.77
N LEU A 8 30.24 12.79 -4.18
CA LEU A 8 29.55 11.51 -3.98
C LEU A 8 28.40 11.62 -2.97
N LEU A 9 28.56 12.45 -1.93
CA LEU A 9 27.53 12.69 -0.92
C LEU A 9 26.36 13.54 -1.43
N LEU A 10 26.61 14.42 -2.41
CA LEU A 10 25.55 15.24 -3.02
C LEU A 10 24.71 14.40 -4.00
N ALA A 11 25.32 13.51 -4.78
CA ALA A 11 24.60 12.69 -5.75
C ALA A 11 23.58 11.73 -5.09
N THR A 12 23.89 11.20 -3.90
CA THR A 12 22.99 10.26 -3.19
C THR A 12 21.76 10.95 -2.60
N THR A 13 21.87 12.19 -2.12
CA THR A 13 20.73 12.94 -1.55
C THR A 13 19.79 13.46 -2.64
N PHE A 14 20.30 13.84 -3.81
CA PHE A 14 19.46 14.23 -4.95
C PHE A 14 18.68 13.03 -5.53
N ALA A 15 19.31 11.85 -5.63
CA ALA A 15 18.64 10.65 -6.13
C ALA A 15 17.46 10.22 -5.25
N THR A 16 17.63 10.26 -3.91
CA THR A 16 16.56 9.90 -2.98
C THR A 16 15.41 10.90 -2.95
N ALA A 17 15.70 12.20 -3.13
CA ALA A 17 14.67 13.22 -3.25
C ALA A 17 13.82 13.05 -4.52
N GLN A 18 14.46 12.73 -5.65
CA GLN A 18 13.75 12.43 -6.90
C GLN A 18 12.93 11.14 -6.78
N ASP A 19 13.51 10.06 -6.24
CA ASP A 19 12.79 8.81 -6.02
C ASP A 19 11.59 9.00 -5.08
N LYS A 20 11.71 9.84 -4.04
CA LYS A 20 10.59 10.16 -3.15
C LYS A 20 9.46 10.87 -3.91
N LYS A 21 9.78 11.78 -4.83
CA LYS A 21 8.78 12.45 -5.67
C LYS A 21 8.10 11.44 -6.62
N ASP A 22 8.89 10.58 -7.25
CA ASP A 22 8.40 9.58 -8.19
C ASP A 22 7.48 8.55 -7.51
N ILE A 23 7.83 8.13 -6.29
CA ILE A 23 6.98 7.25 -5.46
C ILE A 23 5.66 7.92 -5.10
N ASN A 24 5.67 9.20 -4.69
CA ASN A 24 4.42 9.91 -4.38
C ASN A 24 3.49 9.94 -5.58
N VAL A 25 4.00 10.36 -6.74
CA VAL A 25 3.22 10.41 -7.99
C VAL A 25 2.72 9.02 -8.38
N MET A 26 3.56 7.99 -8.24
CA MET A 26 3.19 6.61 -8.53
C MET A 26 2.02 6.15 -7.65
N LEU A 27 2.08 6.36 -6.34
CA LEU A 27 1.04 5.96 -5.39
C LEU A 27 -0.25 6.75 -5.60
N ASP A 28 -0.17 8.06 -5.86
CA ASP A 28 -1.35 8.88 -6.16
C ASP A 28 -2.03 8.42 -7.46
N ASN A 29 -1.24 8.09 -8.49
CA ASN A 29 -1.77 7.55 -9.73
C ASN A 29 -2.34 6.13 -9.56
N TRP A 30 -1.75 5.32 -8.69
CA TRP A 30 -2.29 4.01 -8.35
C TRP A 30 -3.67 4.13 -7.69
N HIS A 31 -3.83 5.02 -6.70
CA HIS A 31 -5.13 5.31 -6.08
C HIS A 31 -6.13 5.87 -7.10
N LYS A 32 -5.69 6.79 -7.96
CA LYS A 32 -6.51 7.35 -9.04
C LYS A 32 -6.96 6.29 -10.04
N ALA A 33 -6.10 5.34 -10.41
CA ALA A 33 -6.45 4.28 -11.35
C ALA A 33 -7.60 3.40 -10.81
N ALA A 34 -7.68 3.17 -9.50
CA ALA A 34 -8.85 2.52 -8.90
C ALA A 34 -10.10 3.40 -8.96
N ALA A 35 -9.97 4.67 -8.58
CA ALA A 35 -11.09 5.63 -8.57
C ALA A 35 -11.69 5.82 -9.97
N ASP A 36 -10.84 5.85 -11.00
CA ASP A 36 -11.21 5.97 -12.41
C ASP A 36 -11.54 4.61 -13.07
N VAL A 37 -11.57 3.52 -12.29
CA VAL A 37 -11.95 2.18 -12.75
C VAL A 37 -11.03 1.62 -13.86
N GLN A 38 -9.76 2.00 -13.84
CA GLN A 38 -8.74 1.57 -14.81
C GLN A 38 -8.07 0.27 -14.34
N PHE A 39 -8.75 -0.87 -14.50
CA PHE A 39 -8.31 -2.17 -13.99
C PHE A 39 -6.87 -2.53 -14.39
N ASP A 40 -6.54 -2.51 -15.68
CA ASP A 40 -5.21 -2.91 -16.13
C ASP A 40 -4.11 -1.93 -15.67
N ASN A 41 -4.41 -0.63 -15.66
CA ASN A 41 -3.49 0.38 -15.16
C ASN A 41 -3.23 0.19 -13.66
N TYR A 42 -4.30 0.00 -12.87
CA TYR A 42 -4.22 -0.23 -11.42
C TYR A 42 -3.30 -1.40 -11.07
N PHE A 43 -3.45 -2.54 -11.76
CA PHE A 43 -2.63 -3.72 -11.53
C PHE A 43 -1.22 -3.65 -12.17
N SER A 44 -0.95 -2.68 -13.04
CA SER A 44 0.39 -2.47 -13.62
C SER A 44 1.40 -1.94 -12.60
N TYR A 45 0.93 -1.26 -11.55
CA TYR A 45 1.75 -0.74 -10.45
C TYR A 45 2.25 -1.83 -9.49
N LEU A 46 1.68 -3.04 -9.56
CA LEU A 46 2.06 -4.16 -8.69
C LEU A 46 3.08 -5.06 -9.41
N THR A 47 4.07 -5.58 -8.67
CA THR A 47 4.94 -6.65 -9.20
C THR A 47 4.14 -7.93 -9.43
N ASP A 48 4.61 -8.82 -10.30
CA ASP A 48 3.83 -10.03 -10.63
C ASP A 48 3.66 -10.99 -9.44
N ASP A 49 4.61 -10.94 -8.51
CA ASP A 49 4.61 -11.68 -7.25
C ASP A 49 4.18 -10.82 -6.04
N SER A 50 3.44 -9.73 -6.29
CA SER A 50 2.99 -8.85 -5.21
C SER A 50 1.96 -9.51 -4.29
N ILE A 51 1.96 -9.11 -3.03
CA ILE A 51 0.93 -9.46 -2.05
C ILE A 51 0.09 -8.24 -1.71
N TYR A 52 -1.24 -8.43 -1.66
CA TYR A 52 -2.19 -7.45 -1.17
C TYR A 52 -2.94 -8.05 0.03
N ILE A 53 -2.89 -7.35 1.16
CA ILE A 53 -3.62 -7.68 2.38
C ILE A 53 -4.71 -6.63 2.55
N GLY A 54 -5.95 -7.11 2.56
CA GLY A 54 -7.12 -6.26 2.76
C GLY A 54 -7.39 -5.98 4.23
N THR A 55 -8.57 -5.46 4.52
CA THR A 55 -8.98 -5.03 5.87
C THR A 55 -9.55 -6.17 6.71
N ASP A 56 -10.04 -7.24 6.08
CA ASP A 56 -10.57 -8.42 6.78
C ASP A 56 -9.45 -9.45 7.05
N ALA A 57 -9.53 -10.15 8.18
CA ALA A 57 -8.50 -11.08 8.64
C ALA A 57 -8.24 -12.26 7.68
N THR A 58 -9.17 -12.55 6.77
CA THR A 58 -9.06 -13.61 5.76
C THR A 58 -8.43 -13.13 4.44
N GLU A 59 -8.18 -11.83 4.31
CA GLU A 59 -7.74 -11.20 3.06
C GLU A 59 -6.21 -11.17 2.96
N ASN A 60 -5.65 -12.18 2.32
CA ASN A 60 -4.25 -12.20 1.92
C ASN A 60 -4.14 -12.83 0.53
N TRP A 61 -3.88 -11.99 -0.48
CA TRP A 61 -3.95 -12.39 -1.87
C TRP A 61 -2.64 -12.11 -2.59
N ASN A 62 -2.19 -13.07 -3.40
CA ASN A 62 -1.27 -12.74 -4.49
C ASN A 62 -1.98 -11.92 -5.58
N LYS A 63 -1.23 -11.32 -6.51
CA LYS A 63 -1.77 -10.47 -7.58
C LYS A 63 -2.90 -11.13 -8.38
N THR A 64 -2.80 -12.42 -8.69
CA THR A 64 -3.82 -13.14 -9.46
C THR A 64 -5.12 -13.29 -8.67
N GLN A 65 -5.04 -13.67 -7.40
CA GLN A 65 -6.19 -13.75 -6.50
C GLN A 65 -6.81 -12.36 -6.29
N PHE A 66 -5.98 -11.34 -6.12
CA PHE A 66 -6.46 -9.98 -5.92
C PHE A 66 -7.15 -9.43 -7.18
N LYS A 67 -6.62 -9.71 -8.38
CA LYS A 67 -7.30 -9.41 -9.65
C LYS A 67 -8.69 -10.06 -9.70
N ALA A 68 -8.79 -11.34 -9.36
CA ALA A 68 -10.06 -12.06 -9.36
C ALA A 68 -11.07 -11.46 -8.37
N PHE A 69 -10.61 -11.12 -7.16
CA PHE A 69 -11.42 -10.45 -6.14
C PHE A 69 -11.88 -9.05 -6.58
N ALA A 70 -10.99 -8.25 -7.16
CA ALA A 70 -11.26 -6.87 -7.54
C ALA A 70 -12.15 -6.76 -8.80
N LYS A 71 -12.04 -7.70 -9.74
CA LYS A 71 -12.67 -7.63 -11.06
C LYS A 71 -14.18 -7.30 -11.03
N PRO A 72 -15.01 -7.91 -10.17
CA PRO A 72 -16.43 -7.58 -10.10
C PRO A 72 -16.72 -6.13 -9.67
N TYR A 73 -15.83 -5.50 -8.91
CA TYR A 73 -15.98 -4.11 -8.47
C TYR A 73 -15.63 -3.14 -9.61
N PHE A 74 -14.53 -3.41 -10.32
CA PHE A 74 -14.14 -2.65 -11.50
C PHE A 74 -15.17 -2.78 -12.63
N ASP A 75 -15.67 -3.99 -12.91
CA ASP A 75 -16.69 -4.21 -13.95
C ASP A 75 -18.01 -3.47 -13.65
N LYS A 76 -18.32 -3.22 -12.37
CA LYS A 76 -19.50 -2.46 -11.92
C LYS A 76 -19.29 -0.94 -11.91
N GLY A 77 -18.13 -0.45 -12.34
CA GLY A 77 -17.80 0.98 -12.33
C GLY A 77 -17.60 1.56 -10.93
N ARG A 78 -17.44 0.70 -9.90
CA ARG A 78 -17.38 1.11 -8.49
C ARG A 78 -16.32 0.29 -7.75
N ALA A 79 -15.06 0.69 -7.90
CA ALA A 79 -13.96 0.23 -7.06
C ALA A 79 -13.81 1.15 -5.83
N TRP A 80 -12.60 1.27 -5.29
CA TRP A 80 -12.27 2.18 -4.19
C TRP A 80 -11.77 3.53 -4.69
N SER A 81 -11.92 4.55 -3.86
CA SER A 81 -11.47 5.92 -4.14
C SER A 81 -10.76 6.46 -2.92
N PHE A 82 -9.44 6.41 -2.94
CA PHE A 82 -8.58 6.79 -1.83
C PHE A 82 -7.82 8.07 -2.15
N THR A 83 -7.64 8.92 -1.15
CA THR A 83 -6.84 10.14 -1.27
C THR A 83 -5.90 10.23 -0.09
N ALA A 84 -4.61 10.40 -0.35
CA ALA A 84 -3.63 10.54 0.72
C ALA A 84 -3.81 11.86 1.48
N LEU A 85 -3.83 11.75 2.80
CA LEU A 85 -3.82 12.85 3.75
C LEU A 85 -2.40 13.13 4.25
N GLU A 86 -1.65 12.05 4.46
CA GLU A 86 -0.26 12.06 4.89
C GLU A 86 0.45 10.88 4.24
N ARG A 87 1.73 11.02 3.89
CA ARG A 87 2.56 9.93 3.41
C ARG A 87 4.02 10.06 3.86
N ASN A 88 4.52 9.01 4.50
CA ASN A 88 5.91 8.86 4.89
C ASN A 88 6.58 7.83 3.98
N ILE A 89 7.80 8.11 3.52
CA ILE A 89 8.55 7.24 2.60
C ILE A 89 9.98 7.10 3.12
N TYR A 90 10.44 5.87 3.16
CA TYR A 90 11.74 5.45 3.66
C TYR A 90 12.44 4.58 2.62
N PHE A 91 13.76 4.51 2.68
CA PHE A 91 14.57 3.81 1.69
C PHE A 91 15.56 2.85 2.36
N SER A 92 15.82 1.74 1.70
CA SER A 92 16.96 0.87 2.03
C SER A 92 18.27 1.62 1.76
N LYS A 93 19.35 1.18 2.42
CA LYS A 93 20.69 1.79 2.26
C LYS A 93 21.19 1.77 0.80
N ASP A 94 20.78 0.77 0.03
CA ASP A 94 21.15 0.63 -1.37
C ASP A 94 20.18 1.33 -2.35
N GLY A 95 19.10 1.95 -1.83
CA GLY A 95 18.11 2.68 -2.62
C GLY A 95 17.25 1.82 -3.57
N LYS A 96 17.33 0.49 -3.48
CA LYS A 96 16.57 -0.42 -4.37
C LYS A 96 15.20 -0.81 -3.83
N THR A 97 15.01 -0.63 -2.53
CA THR A 97 13.76 -0.88 -1.82
C THR A 97 13.33 0.39 -1.12
N ALA A 98 12.02 0.65 -1.12
CA ALA A 98 11.41 1.66 -0.29
C ALA A 98 10.26 1.04 0.51
N TRP A 99 9.92 1.64 1.65
CA TRP A 99 8.68 1.33 2.35
C TRP A 99 7.98 2.62 2.71
N PHE A 100 6.67 2.55 2.84
CA PHE A 100 5.85 3.72 3.11
C PHE A 100 4.70 3.37 4.06
N ASP A 101 4.21 4.41 4.69
CA ASP A 101 2.91 4.45 5.33
C ASP A 101 2.18 5.71 4.88
N GLU A 102 0.86 5.61 4.79
CA GLU A 102 -0.01 6.70 4.42
C GLU A 102 -1.32 6.65 5.21
N LEU A 103 -1.82 7.83 5.57
CA LEU A 103 -3.20 7.97 5.99
C LEU A 103 -4.04 8.33 4.77
N LEU A 104 -5.12 7.59 4.57
CA LEU A 104 -5.99 7.71 3.42
C LEU A 104 -7.37 8.19 3.87
N ASN A 105 -7.90 9.20 3.19
CA ASN A 105 -9.32 9.47 3.19
C ASN A 105 -10.01 8.48 2.24
N THR A 106 -10.96 7.71 2.78
CA THR A 106 -11.64 6.63 2.05
C THR A 106 -13.14 6.64 2.37
N GLN A 107 -13.91 5.79 1.69
CA GLN A 107 -15.31 5.52 2.04
C GLN A 107 -15.46 4.93 3.45
N MET A 108 -14.43 4.28 3.97
CA MET A 108 -14.37 3.68 5.31
C MET A 108 -13.83 4.67 6.37
N LYS A 109 -13.80 5.97 6.09
CA LYS A 109 -13.06 7.00 6.85
C LYS A 109 -11.54 6.77 6.76
N ILE A 110 -10.79 7.10 7.81
CA ILE A 110 -9.33 7.01 7.77
C ILE A 110 -8.91 5.55 7.76
N CYS A 111 -8.26 5.16 6.66
CA CYS A 111 -7.50 3.91 6.59
C CYS A 111 -6.00 4.23 6.61
N ARG A 112 -5.21 3.26 7.08
CA ARG A 112 -3.77 3.28 6.93
C ARG A 112 -3.39 2.32 5.80
N GLY A 113 -2.76 2.86 4.77
CA GLY A 113 -2.03 2.08 3.78
C GLY A 113 -0.59 1.94 4.22
N SER A 114 0.01 0.76 4.08
CA SER A 114 1.45 0.60 4.21
C SER A 114 1.95 -0.42 3.20
N GLY A 115 3.14 -0.20 2.66
CA GLY A 115 3.66 -1.08 1.64
C GLY A 115 5.16 -1.05 1.47
N VAL A 116 5.64 -2.04 0.74
CA VAL A 116 7.02 -2.18 0.27
C VAL A 116 7.04 -1.99 -1.23
N LEU A 117 7.97 -1.18 -1.69
CA LEU A 117 8.21 -0.89 -3.09
C LEU A 117 9.58 -1.41 -3.50
N VAL A 118 9.67 -1.93 -4.71
CA VAL A 118 10.94 -2.32 -5.33
C VAL A 118 11.15 -1.51 -6.61
N LYS A 119 12.41 -1.18 -6.89
CA LYS A 119 12.79 -0.50 -8.12
C LYS A 119 12.99 -1.54 -9.23
N ASP A 120 12.07 -1.59 -10.18
CA ASP A 120 12.18 -2.39 -11.41
C ASP A 120 12.66 -1.48 -12.54
N LYS A 121 13.93 -1.66 -12.91
CA LYS A 121 14.68 -0.78 -13.84
C LYS A 121 14.61 0.69 -13.37
N ASN A 122 13.80 1.50 -14.03
CA ASN A 122 13.60 2.93 -13.73
C ASN A 122 12.20 3.24 -13.19
N SER A 123 11.45 2.23 -12.75
CA SER A 123 10.08 2.39 -12.24
C SER A 123 9.92 1.75 -10.87
N TRP A 124 9.22 2.42 -9.96
CA TRP A 124 8.83 1.87 -8.66
C TRP A 124 7.56 1.04 -8.81
N LYS A 125 7.53 -0.14 -8.19
CA LYS A 125 6.36 -1.03 -8.15
C LYS A 125 6.07 -1.51 -6.74
N ILE A 126 4.80 -1.72 -6.44
CA ILE A 126 4.31 -2.27 -5.19
C ILE A 126 4.62 -3.76 -5.15
N LYS A 127 5.43 -4.15 -4.16
CA LYS A 127 5.77 -5.54 -3.86
C LYS A 127 4.85 -6.13 -2.79
N HIS A 128 4.46 -5.31 -1.82
CA HIS A 128 3.59 -5.72 -0.74
C HIS A 128 2.75 -4.52 -0.32
N TYR A 129 1.46 -4.72 -0.07
CA TYR A 129 0.57 -3.68 0.42
C TYR A 129 -0.37 -4.23 1.49
N VAL A 130 -0.62 -3.43 2.53
CA VAL A 130 -1.58 -3.69 3.59
C VAL A 130 -2.49 -2.48 3.70
N LEU A 131 -3.80 -2.72 3.65
CA LEU A 131 -4.82 -1.73 3.99
C LEU A 131 -5.40 -2.06 5.35
N SER A 132 -5.47 -1.08 6.26
CA SER A 132 -6.07 -1.29 7.57
C SER A 132 -7.05 -0.17 7.90
N MET A 133 -8.25 -0.52 8.35
CA MET A 133 -9.16 0.45 8.97
C MET A 133 -8.54 0.93 10.28
N THR A 134 -8.45 2.24 10.48
CA THR A 134 -8.02 2.78 11.76
C THR A 134 -9.19 2.75 12.75
N VAL A 135 -8.91 2.40 14.00
CA VAL A 135 -9.89 2.44 15.09
C VAL A 135 -9.38 3.43 16.13
N PRO A 136 -10.15 4.48 16.48
CA PRO A 136 -9.81 5.33 17.61
C PRO A 136 -9.68 4.49 18.88
N ASN A 137 -8.59 4.66 19.63
CA ASN A 137 -8.30 3.82 20.80
C ASN A 137 -9.43 3.83 21.83
N ASP A 138 -10.10 4.98 22.01
CA ASP A 138 -11.24 5.14 22.93
C ASP A 138 -12.46 4.30 22.53
N ASN A 139 -12.55 3.86 21.28
CA ASN A 139 -13.64 3.01 20.76
C ASN A 139 -13.24 1.53 20.63
N SER A 140 -12.02 1.16 21.02
CA SER A 140 -11.49 -0.19 20.80
C SER A 140 -12.30 -1.29 21.48
N ASP A 141 -12.87 -1.03 22.67
CA ASP A 141 -13.72 -1.97 23.40
C ASP A 141 -15.02 -2.29 22.63
N GLU A 142 -15.64 -1.29 22.02
CA GLU A 142 -16.89 -1.45 21.28
C GLU A 142 -16.66 -2.24 19.98
N VAL A 143 -15.58 -1.91 19.26
CA VAL A 143 -15.18 -2.63 18.06
C VAL A 143 -14.80 -4.08 18.39
N THR A 144 -14.11 -4.31 19.50
CA THR A 144 -13.76 -5.66 19.96
C THR A 144 -15.00 -6.51 20.25
N LYS A 145 -16.02 -5.94 20.91
CA LYS A 145 -17.29 -6.63 21.17
C LYS A 145 -18.00 -7.04 19.88
N ILE A 146 -17.96 -6.19 18.84
CA ILE A 146 -18.60 -6.47 17.55
C ILE A 146 -17.90 -7.63 16.82
N LYS A 147 -16.56 -7.66 16.83
CA LYS A 147 -15.80 -8.65 16.06
C LYS A 147 -15.58 -9.98 16.78
N ALA A 148 -15.64 -10.00 18.12
CA ALA A 148 -15.34 -11.19 18.92
C ALA A 148 -16.11 -12.46 18.48
N PRO A 149 -17.45 -12.45 18.26
CA PRO A 149 -18.16 -13.67 17.85
C PRO A 149 -17.67 -14.27 16.52
N ILE A 150 -17.16 -13.43 15.61
CA ILE A 150 -16.65 -13.84 14.30
C ILE A 150 -15.18 -14.27 14.43
N GLU A 151 -14.37 -13.43 15.06
CA GLU A 151 -12.93 -13.63 15.17
C GLU A 151 -12.56 -14.75 16.17
N ASP A 152 -13.32 -14.99 17.24
CA ASP A 152 -13.03 -16.08 18.18
C ASP A 152 -13.19 -17.46 17.51
N ALA A 153 -14.18 -17.59 16.62
CA ALA A 153 -14.37 -18.79 15.82
C ALA A 153 -13.20 -18.99 14.83
N LEU A 154 -12.76 -17.89 14.18
CA LEU A 154 -11.61 -17.91 13.28
C LEU A 154 -10.30 -18.23 14.03
N ILE A 155 -10.05 -17.59 15.17
CA ILE A 155 -8.90 -17.84 16.04
C ILE A 155 -8.87 -19.31 16.46
N SER A 156 -10.00 -19.87 16.88
CA SER A 156 -10.10 -21.29 17.26
C SER A 156 -9.78 -22.23 16.09
N LYS A 157 -10.11 -21.84 14.86
CA LYS A 157 -9.75 -22.60 13.64
C LYS A 157 -8.26 -22.50 13.33
N LEU A 158 -7.64 -21.33 13.52
CA LEU A 158 -6.23 -21.07 13.20
C LEU A 158 -5.23 -21.66 14.21
N LYS A 159 -5.66 -21.90 15.45
CA LYS A 159 -4.82 -22.52 16.50
C LYS A 159 -4.71 -24.05 16.41
N LYS A 160 -5.46 -24.68 15.52
CA LYS A 160 -5.42 -26.13 15.27
C LYS A 160 -4.37 -26.45 14.23
#